data_AF-A0A2H1WZ18-F1
#
_entry.id   AF-A0A2H1WZ18-F1
#
_cell.length_a   1.000
_cell.length_b   1.000
_cell.length_c   1.000
_cell.angle_alpha   90.00
_cell.angle_beta   90.00
_cell.angle_gamma   90.00
#
_symmetry.space_group_name_H-M   'P 1'
#
loop_
_entity.id
_entity.type
_entity.pdbx_description
1 polymer ?
#
loop_
_entity_poly.entity_id
_entity_poly.type
_entity_poly.pdbx_seq_one_letter_code
_entity_poly.pdbx_strand_id
1 'polypeptide(L)'
;MPRIYEETDPNYAASCSNVTLCSNSKGFFKGLGEELVSMAEADGWLDQLEAVHDSKKVAAVLANETVMGALNEVLSRIQPLHRGKDAQVSRDRRLAAQKALEEGDLDKALALASQAVLRAPMTGNV
;
A
#
# COMPACT_ATOMS: atom_id res chain seq x y z
N MET A 1 -7.82 1.39 -32.67
CA MET A 1 -6.67 1.42 -31.72
C MET A 1 -7.11 0.72 -30.45
N PRO A 2 -6.45 -0.36 -30.01
CA PRO A 2 -6.85 -1.02 -28.77
C PRO A 2 -6.47 -0.12 -27.59
N ARG A 3 -7.45 0.10 -26.70
CA ARG A 3 -7.28 0.87 -25.47
C ARG A 3 -6.69 -0.06 -24.42
N ILE A 4 -5.60 0.37 -23.78
CA ILE A 4 -4.78 -0.46 -22.85
C ILE A 4 -5.41 -0.60 -21.45
N TYR A 5 -6.51 0.11 -21.16
CA TYR A 5 -7.15 0.10 -19.85
C TYR A 5 -8.65 -0.17 -20.02
N GLU A 6 -9.06 -1.44 -19.96
CA GLU A 6 -10.48 -1.79 -19.95
C GLU A 6 -11.10 -1.97 -18.56
N GLU A 7 -10.32 -2.05 -17.47
CA GLU A 7 -10.92 -2.06 -16.13
C GLU A 7 -10.17 -1.14 -15.16
N THR A 8 -10.54 0.14 -15.18
CA THR A 8 -10.47 0.95 -13.96
C THR A 8 -11.78 0.70 -13.25
N ASP A 9 -11.81 -0.19 -12.26
CA ASP A 9 -12.95 -0.29 -11.36
C ASP A 9 -13.02 1.03 -10.56
N PRO A 10 -14.00 1.90 -10.84
CA PRO A 10 -14.10 3.19 -10.17
C PRO A 10 -14.46 3.03 -8.69
N ASN A 11 -15.10 1.92 -8.29
CA ASN A 11 -15.38 1.60 -6.90
C ASN A 11 -14.10 1.17 -6.19
N TYR A 12 -13.26 0.35 -6.82
CA TYR A 12 -11.96 -0.05 -6.27
C TYR A 12 -11.02 1.17 -6.13
N ALA A 13 -10.94 2.02 -7.16
CA ALA A 13 -10.11 3.22 -7.15
C ALA A 13 -10.60 4.28 -6.14
N ALA A 14 -11.92 4.41 -5.94
CA ALA A 14 -12.50 5.29 -4.94
C ALA A 14 -12.31 4.75 -3.50
N SER A 15 -12.34 3.43 -3.32
CA SER A 15 -12.16 2.78 -2.01
C SER A 15 -10.69 2.74 -1.57
N CYS A 16 -9.77 2.55 -2.51
CA CYS A 16 -8.32 2.47 -2.27
C CYS A 16 -7.66 3.86 -2.29
N SER A 17 -8.31 4.82 -1.61
CA SER A 17 -7.71 6.13 -1.32
C SER A 17 -6.63 5.97 -0.24
N ASN A 18 -5.78 6.98 -0.06
CA ASN A 18 -4.74 7.04 0.98
C ASN A 18 -5.21 6.66 2.41
N VAL A 19 -6.52 6.59 2.67
CA VAL A 19 -7.13 6.09 3.92
C VAL A 19 -6.80 4.61 4.21
N THR A 20 -6.55 3.78 3.19
CA THR A 20 -6.14 2.37 3.40
C THR A 20 -4.70 2.25 3.93
N LEU A 21 -3.88 3.30 3.76
CA LEU A 21 -2.44 3.32 4.10
C LEU A 21 -2.06 4.36 5.17
N CYS A 22 -2.88 5.38 5.43
CA CYS A 22 -2.55 6.48 6.34
C CYS A 22 -2.99 6.22 7.79
N SER A 23 -2.09 6.61 8.71
CA SER A 23 -2.19 6.49 10.17
C SER A 23 -3.01 7.61 10.82
N ASN A 24 -4.25 7.83 10.38
CA ASN A 24 -5.19 8.76 11.01
C ASN A 24 -6.24 8.04 11.86
N SER A 25 -7.06 8.79 12.61
CA SER A 25 -8.07 8.27 13.56
C SER A 25 -9.18 7.40 12.95
N LYS A 26 -9.16 7.22 11.62
CA LYS A 26 -9.99 6.33 10.81
C LYS A 26 -9.10 5.67 9.76
N GLY A 27 -9.08 4.35 9.72
CA GLY A 27 -8.28 3.58 8.76
C GLY A 27 -8.44 2.08 8.98
N PHE A 28 -8.26 1.30 7.91
CA PHE A 28 -8.39 -0.15 7.90
C PHE A 28 -7.59 -0.82 9.03
N PHE A 29 -6.31 -0.47 9.18
CA PHE A 29 -5.44 -1.04 10.21
C PHE A 29 -5.82 -0.64 11.64
N LYS A 30 -6.46 0.54 11.84
CA LYS A 30 -6.96 0.94 13.15
C LYS A 30 -8.14 0.07 13.56
N GLY A 31 -9.11 -0.11 12.65
CA GLY A 31 -10.27 -0.98 12.90
C GLY A 31 -9.84 -2.43 13.13
N LEU A 32 -8.94 -2.93 12.29
CA LEU A 32 -8.35 -4.26 12.47
C LEU A 32 -7.65 -4.39 13.83
N GLY A 33 -6.90 -3.38 14.26
CA GLY A 33 -6.25 -3.37 15.58
C GLY A 33 -7.25 -3.41 16.74
N GLU A 34 -8.31 -2.61 16.67
CA GLU A 34 -9.38 -2.58 17.68
C GLU A 34 -10.12 -3.94 17.76
N GLU A 35 -10.40 -4.58 16.62
CA GLU A 35 -10.99 -5.93 16.57
C GLU A 35 -10.06 -7.00 17.15
N LEU A 36 -8.76 -6.96 16.81
CA LEU A 36 -7.77 -7.90 17.36
C LEU A 36 -7.62 -7.76 18.89
N VAL A 37 -7.64 -6.53 19.41
CA VAL A 37 -7.62 -6.28 20.86
C VAL A 37 -8.88 -6.85 21.52
N SER A 38 -10.07 -6.60 20.95
CA SER A 38 -11.31 -7.13 21.49
C SER A 38 -11.35 -8.67 21.50
N MET A 39 -10.76 -9.33 20.51
CA MET A 39 -10.65 -10.80 20.48
C MET A 39 -9.65 -11.32 21.51
N ALA A 40 -8.52 -10.63 21.68
CA ALA A 40 -7.48 -10.98 22.63
C ALA A 40 -7.87 -10.77 24.10
N GLU A 41 -8.89 -9.95 24.36
CA GLU A 41 -9.42 -9.70 25.70
C GLU A 41 -10.40 -10.79 26.18
N ALA A 42 -10.97 -11.56 25.26
CA ALA A 42 -12.05 -12.52 25.54
C ALA A 42 -11.65 -13.63 26.55
N ASP A 43 -10.37 -13.97 26.65
CA ASP A 43 -9.81 -14.96 27.58
C ASP A 43 -8.86 -14.33 28.63
N GLY A 44 -8.82 -13.00 28.72
CA GLY A 44 -7.92 -12.27 29.63
C GLY A 44 -6.44 -12.37 29.24
N TRP A 45 -6.11 -12.74 28.00
CA TRP A 45 -4.72 -12.88 27.57
C TRP A 45 -3.95 -11.55 27.56
N LEU A 46 -4.62 -10.41 27.34
CA LEU A 46 -3.98 -9.09 27.38
C LEU A 46 -3.33 -8.77 28.73
N ASP A 47 -3.96 -9.15 29.84
CA ASP A 47 -3.38 -8.98 31.18
C ASP A 47 -2.10 -9.80 31.35
N GLN A 48 -2.07 -11.00 30.77
CA GLN A 48 -0.90 -11.87 30.77
C GLN A 48 0.21 -11.26 29.89
N LEU A 49 -0.15 -10.67 28.75
CA LEU A 49 0.78 -9.99 27.86
C LEU A 49 1.41 -8.75 28.51
N GLU A 50 0.67 -8.00 29.33
CA GLU A 50 1.21 -6.84 30.06
C GLU A 50 2.33 -7.24 31.02
N ALA A 51 2.20 -8.41 31.67
CA ALA A 51 3.21 -8.96 32.56
C ALA A 51 4.46 -9.51 31.84
N VAL A 52 4.41 -9.69 30.51
CA VAL A 52 5.56 -10.14 29.72
C VAL A 52 6.58 -9.01 29.59
N HIS A 53 7.87 -9.32 29.71
CA HIS A 53 8.94 -8.35 29.47
C HIS A 53 8.89 -7.81 28.03
N ASP A 54 9.06 -6.51 27.84
CA ASP A 54 8.88 -5.82 26.54
C ASP A 54 9.61 -6.49 25.37
N SER A 55 10.85 -6.96 25.59
CA SER A 55 11.63 -7.65 24.56
C SER A 55 11.02 -8.96 24.06
N LYS A 56 10.06 -9.54 24.80
CA LYS A 56 9.37 -10.80 24.47
C LYS A 56 7.92 -10.59 24.04
N LYS A 57 7.37 -9.38 24.15
CA LYS A 57 5.95 -9.11 23.80
C LYS A 57 5.63 -9.43 22.35
N VAL A 58 6.51 -9.06 21.42
CA VAL A 58 6.34 -9.39 20.00
C VAL A 58 6.28 -10.90 19.78
N ALA A 59 7.18 -11.66 20.39
CA ALA A 59 7.18 -13.11 20.28
C ALA A 59 5.93 -13.74 20.92
N ALA A 60 5.44 -13.18 22.04
CA ALA A 60 4.21 -13.63 22.68
C ALA A 60 2.97 -13.40 21.80
N VAL A 61 2.88 -12.24 21.13
CA VAL A 61 1.82 -11.96 20.15
C VAL A 61 1.89 -12.93 18.97
N LEU A 62 3.09 -13.18 18.42
CA LEU A 62 3.28 -14.12 17.31
C LEU A 62 2.94 -15.57 17.68
N ALA A 63 3.00 -15.94 18.95
CA ALA A 63 2.62 -17.25 19.44
C ALA A 63 1.10 -17.38 19.74
N ASN A 64 0.35 -16.28 19.77
CA ASN A 64 -1.09 -16.33 20.00
C ASN A 64 -1.82 -16.73 18.71
N GLU A 65 -2.31 -17.98 18.66
CA GLU A 65 -2.97 -18.54 17.48
C GLU A 65 -4.26 -17.80 17.10
N THR A 66 -5.00 -17.27 18.08
CA THR A 66 -6.25 -16.53 17.84
C THR A 66 -5.97 -15.22 17.11
N VAL A 67 -5.05 -14.41 17.66
CA VAL A 67 -4.65 -13.12 17.09
C VAL A 67 -3.97 -13.33 15.74
N MET A 68 -3.03 -14.27 15.65
CA MET A 68 -2.31 -14.54 14.42
C MET A 68 -3.19 -15.20 13.36
N GLY A 69 -4.16 -16.02 13.74
CA GLY A 69 -5.14 -16.61 12.83
C GLY A 69 -5.97 -15.53 12.13
N ALA A 70 -6.56 -14.63 12.92
CA ALA A 70 -7.34 -13.50 12.39
C ALA A 70 -6.47 -12.55 11.54
N LEU A 71 -5.27 -12.22 12.02
CA LEU A 71 -4.34 -11.38 11.28
C LEU A 71 -3.91 -12.02 9.95
N ASN A 72 -3.57 -13.31 9.95
CA ASN A 72 -3.17 -14.03 8.74
C ASN A 72 -4.33 -14.18 7.76
N GLU A 73 -5.56 -14.41 8.22
CA GLU A 73 -6.73 -14.44 7.33
C GLU A 73 -6.86 -13.13 6.55
N VAL A 74 -6.74 -12.00 7.25
CA VAL A 74 -6.84 -10.67 6.64
C VAL A 74 -5.64 -10.38 5.74
N LEU A 75 -4.42 -10.58 6.23
CA LEU A 75 -3.19 -10.29 5.48
C LEU A 75 -2.97 -11.25 4.30
N SER A 76 -3.48 -12.48 4.34
CA SER A 76 -3.40 -13.43 3.21
C SER A 76 -4.14 -12.96 1.97
N ARG A 77 -5.14 -12.09 2.14
CA ARG A 77 -5.92 -11.48 1.05
C ARG A 77 -5.24 -10.24 0.49
N ILE A 78 -4.19 -9.74 1.16
CA ILE A 78 -3.41 -8.61 0.67
C ILE A 78 -2.50 -9.11 -0.45
N GLN A 79 -2.86 -8.74 -1.67
CA GLN A 79 -1.98 -8.91 -2.82
C GLN A 79 -1.03 -7.72 -2.91
N PRO A 80 0.26 -7.94 -3.23
CA PRO A 80 1.14 -6.88 -3.63
C PRO A 80 0.50 -6.12 -4.79
N LEU A 81 0.01 -4.90 -4.53
CA LEU A 81 -0.34 -3.99 -5.60
C LEU A 81 0.98 -3.49 -6.18
N HIS A 82 1.63 -4.32 -7.00
CA HIS A 82 2.65 -3.83 -7.90
C HIS A 82 1.94 -2.91 -8.89
N ARG A 83 1.77 -1.65 -8.51
CA ARG A 83 1.87 -0.56 -9.47
C ARG A 83 3.30 -0.66 -9.99
N GLY A 84 3.53 -1.55 -10.95
CA GLY A 84 4.81 -1.70 -11.61
C GLY A 84 5.17 -0.32 -12.10
N LYS A 85 6.11 0.31 -11.40
CA LYS A 85 6.68 1.57 -11.85
C LYS A 85 7.58 1.16 -13.00
N ASP A 86 7.03 1.18 -14.19
CA ASP A 86 7.76 0.85 -15.39
C ASP A 86 8.79 1.96 -15.63
N ALA A 87 10.06 1.61 -15.40
CA ALA A 87 11.16 2.54 -15.54
C ALA A 87 11.38 2.98 -16.98
N GLN A 88 11.03 2.12 -17.95
CA GLN A 88 11.04 2.49 -19.36
C GLN A 88 9.95 3.52 -19.63
N VAL A 89 8.71 3.29 -19.18
CA VAL A 89 7.61 4.28 -19.33
C VAL A 89 7.96 5.60 -18.63
N SER A 90 8.53 5.56 -17.42
CA SER A 90 8.95 6.76 -16.69
C SER A 90 10.05 7.54 -17.44
N ARG A 91 11.07 6.84 -17.95
CA ARG A 91 12.15 7.44 -18.75
C ARG A 91 11.61 8.04 -20.04
N ASP A 92 10.75 7.32 -20.76
CA ASP A 92 10.21 7.75 -22.04
C ASP A 92 9.29 8.98 -21.86
N ARG A 93 8.52 9.03 -20.78
CA ARG A 93 7.72 10.22 -20.39
C ARG A 93 8.61 11.42 -20.05
N ARG A 94 9.73 11.21 -19.35
CA ARG A 94 10.71 12.28 -19.06
C ARG A 94 11.33 12.84 -20.34
N LEU A 95 11.74 11.97 -21.27
CA LEU A 95 12.32 12.40 -22.56
C LEU A 95 11.28 13.17 -23.40
N ALA A 96 10.04 12.68 -23.44
CA ALA A 96 8.95 13.37 -24.14
C ALA A 96 8.64 14.75 -23.52
N ALA A 97 8.71 14.87 -22.18
CA ALA A 97 8.53 16.14 -21.49
C ALA A 97 9.64 17.15 -21.84
N GLN A 98 10.90 16.70 -21.90
CA GLN A 98 12.04 17.54 -22.31
C GLN A 98 11.87 18.06 -23.73
N LYS A 99 11.48 17.19 -24.65
CA LYS A 99 11.20 17.60 -26.04
C LYS A 99 10.06 18.62 -26.14
N ALA A 100 8.95 18.39 -25.42
CA ALA A 100 7.83 19.35 -25.40
C ALA A 100 8.23 20.70 -24.80
N LEU A 101 9.14 20.70 -23.81
CA LEU A 101 9.69 21.93 -23.24
C LEU A 101 10.56 22.69 -24.24
N GLU A 102 11.42 22.00 -25.00
CA GLU A 102 12.23 22.58 -26.08
C GLU A 102 11.36 23.16 -27.21
N GLU A 103 10.21 22.55 -27.48
CA GLU A 103 9.21 23.01 -28.45
C GLU A 103 8.33 24.18 -27.92
N GLY A 104 8.46 24.55 -26.63
CA GLY A 104 7.70 25.63 -26.00
C GLY A 104 6.28 25.26 -25.58
N ASP A 105 5.89 23.99 -25.68
CA ASP A 105 4.57 23.49 -25.28
C ASP A 105 4.57 23.14 -23.77
N LEU A 106 4.40 24.17 -22.95
CA LEU A 106 4.54 24.10 -21.49
C LEU A 106 3.49 23.19 -20.82
N ASP A 107 2.24 23.22 -21.29
CA ASP A 107 1.16 22.40 -20.73
C ASP A 107 1.42 20.91 -20.96
N LYS A 108 1.84 20.56 -22.18
CA LYS A 108 2.22 19.20 -22.51
C LYS A 108 3.48 18.76 -21.79
N ALA A 109 4.48 19.63 -21.67
CA ALA A 109 5.70 19.35 -20.92
C ALA A 109 5.40 19.04 -19.45
N LEU A 110 4.55 19.85 -18.80
CA LEU A 110 4.14 19.64 -17.42
C LEU A 110 3.36 18.33 -17.24
N ALA A 111 2.38 18.07 -18.11
CA ALA A 111 1.57 16.85 -18.05
C ALA A 111 2.41 15.57 -18.24
N LEU A 112 3.43 15.61 -19.10
CA LEU A 112 4.35 14.49 -19.32
C LEU A 112 5.34 14.34 -18.17
N ALA A 113 5.82 15.44 -17.60
CA ALA A 113 6.73 15.42 -16.45
C ALA A 113 6.04 14.85 -15.20
N SER A 114 4.76 15.17 -14.96
CA SER A 114 4.00 14.59 -13.84
C SER A 114 3.75 13.08 -13.98
N GLN A 115 3.89 12.54 -15.19
CA GLN A 115 3.79 11.11 -15.47
C GLN A 115 5.13 10.37 -15.35
N ALA A 116 6.26 11.09 -15.28
CA ALA A 116 7.58 10.50 -15.11
C ALA A 116 7.86 10.26 -13.61
N VAL A 117 7.61 9.05 -13.11
CA VAL A 117 7.90 8.69 -11.72
C VAL A 117 9.41 8.51 -11.52
N LEU A 118 10.05 9.44 -10.81
CA LEU A 118 11.51 9.53 -10.59
C LEU A 118 12.16 8.33 -9.88
N ARG A 119 11.39 7.38 -9.35
CA ARG A 119 11.88 6.24 -8.55
C ARG A 119 11.37 4.88 -9.05
N ALA A 120 11.34 4.70 -10.36
CA ALA A 120 11.08 3.42 -11.00
C ALA A 120 12.41 2.66 -11.19
N PRO A 121 12.69 1.56 -10.47
CA PRO A 121 13.89 0.77 -10.70
C PRO A 121 13.87 0.15 -12.10
N MET A 122 14.99 0.23 -12.84
CA MET A 122 15.10 -0.29 -14.22
C MET A 122 14.80 -1.79 -14.34
N THR A 123 14.94 -2.51 -13.23
CA THR A 123 14.72 -3.94 -13.12
C THR A 123 13.51 -4.15 -12.23
N GLY A 124 12.38 -4.57 -12.82
CA GLY A 124 11.35 -5.31 -12.10
C GLY A 124 11.83 -6.73 -11.79
N ASN A 125 13.00 -6.86 -11.15
CA ASN A 125 13.48 -8.15 -10.66
C ASN A 125 13.26 -8.15 -9.15
N VAL A 126 12.20 -8.83 -8.74
CA VAL A 126 12.24 -9.69 -7.55
C VAL A 126 11.98 -11.10 -8.06
#